data_AF-A0A7C3EHX6-F1
#
_entry.id   AF-A0A7C3EHX6-F1
#
_cell.length_a   1.000
_cell.length_b   1.000
_cell.length_c   1.000
_cell.angle_alpha   90.00
_cell.angle_beta   90.00
_cell.angle_gamma   90.00
#
_symmetry.space_group_name_H-M   'P 1'
#
loop_
_entity.id
_entity.type
_entity.pdbx_description
1 polymer ?
#
loop_
_entity_poly.entity_id
_entity_poly.type
_entity_poly.pdbx_seq_one_letter_code
_entity_poly.pdbx_strand_id
1 'polypeptide(L)'
;MKKEIAARIFLLACTLLSLLASVSGVLSIKKIEDLIFQLLLLPVTLFFVFETISVFFVNKKPLSESLFQGKKGLFTFALIALIIASIFKIISFNKPKEIKEEPSPSPLVIHKETQATPEPTKWPSITIKTNNPETIVNLRKEPTTTSEIIGNLKSGEEYLLISQKGDWFQIKIDDSLSGWVFKDYVKLNK
;
A
#
# COMPACT_ATOMS: atom_id res chain seq x y z
N MET A 1 20.27 40.59 10.44
CA MET A 1 19.10 40.22 11.27
C MET A 1 17.95 39.59 10.49
N LYS A 2 17.18 40.28 9.62
CA LYS A 2 15.97 39.70 8.99
C LYS A 2 16.20 38.41 8.16
N LYS A 3 17.30 38.32 7.40
CA LYS A 3 17.62 37.13 6.58
C LYS A 3 17.97 35.89 7.41
N GLU A 4 18.61 36.09 8.55
CA GLU A 4 19.04 35.01 9.44
C GLU A 4 17.85 34.41 10.20
N ILE A 5 16.90 35.27 10.59
CA ILE A 5 15.63 34.86 11.22
C ILE A 5 14.79 34.03 10.23
N ALA A 6 14.69 34.47 8.97
CA ALA A 6 13.97 33.74 7.93
C ALA A 6 14.55 32.33 7.67
N ALA A 7 15.88 32.19 7.66
CA ALA A 7 16.55 30.90 7.49
C ALA A 7 16.25 29.93 8.65
N ARG A 8 16.25 30.43 9.90
CA ARG A 8 15.91 29.61 11.07
C ARG A 8 14.45 29.14 11.05
N ILE A 9 13.52 30.03 10.68
CA ILE A 9 12.09 29.69 10.53
C ILE A 9 11.90 28.63 9.45
N PHE A 10 12.60 28.74 8.32
CA PHE A 10 12.53 27.76 7.24
C PHE A 10 13.04 26.38 7.67
N LEU A 11 14.18 26.31 8.36
CA LEU A 11 14.72 25.05 8.87
C LEU A 11 13.79 24.41 9.91
N LEU A 12 13.20 25.21 10.81
CA LEU A 12 12.19 24.73 11.75
C LEU A 12 10.94 24.18 11.03
N ALA A 13 10.48 24.84 9.97
CA ALA A 13 9.35 24.35 9.18
C ALA A 13 9.66 23.02 8.49
N CYS A 14 10.87 22.85 7.93
CA CYS A 14 11.30 21.59 7.32
C CYS A 14 11.38 20.45 8.33
N THR A 15 11.89 20.71 9.54
CA THR A 15 11.97 19.69 10.60
C THR A 15 10.61 19.31 11.16
N LEU A 16 9.71 20.28 11.32
CA LEU A 16 8.32 19.99 11.71
C LEU A 16 7.61 19.16 10.63
N LEU A 17 7.81 19.50 9.35
CA LEU A 17 7.22 18.78 8.24
C LEU A 17 7.76 17.34 8.10
N SER A 18 9.06 17.13 8.28
CA SER A 18 9.67 15.80 8.25
C SER A 18 9.25 14.95 9.46
N LEU A 19 9.12 15.57 10.64
CA LEU A 19 8.60 14.91 11.84
C LEU A 19 7.13 14.51 11.66
N LEU A 20 6.29 15.41 11.12
CA LEU A 20 4.89 15.11 10.82
C LEU A 20 4.75 13.98 9.79
N ALA A 21 5.57 13.98 8.74
CA ALA A 21 5.60 12.90 7.75
C ALA A 21 6.02 11.56 8.38
N SER A 22 7.01 11.59 9.28
CA SER A 22 7.46 10.39 10.02
C SER A 22 6.37 9.85 10.95
N VAL A 23 5.71 10.72 11.72
CA VAL A 23 4.61 10.33 12.62
C VAL A 23 3.39 9.82 11.84
N SER A 24 3.08 10.42 10.69
CA SER A 24 2.01 9.96 9.81
C SER A 24 2.30 8.57 9.22
N GLY A 25 3.56 8.27 8.91
CA GLY A 25 3.97 6.94 8.45
C GLY A 25 3.80 5.87 9.53
N VAL A 26 4.19 6.20 10.77
CA VAL A 26 4.10 5.28 11.92
C VAL A 26 2.65 4.90 12.24
N LEU A 27 1.71 5.84 12.10
CA LEU A 27 0.29 5.58 12.40
C LEU A 27 -0.44 4.77 11.31
N SER A 28 0.16 4.62 10.12
CA SER A 28 -0.49 3.99 8.96
C SER A 28 0.07 2.61 8.61
N ILE A 29 0.86 2.00 9.49
CA ILE A 29 1.45 0.67 9.26
C ILE A 29 0.33 -0.38 9.19
N LYS A 30 -0.15 -0.68 7.99
CA LYS A 30 -1.06 -1.79 7.69
C LYS A 30 -0.41 -2.85 6.79
N LYS A 31 0.70 -2.52 6.13
CA LYS A 31 1.43 -3.42 5.23
C LYS A 31 2.95 -3.33 5.43
N ILE A 32 3.66 -4.40 5.06
CA ILE A 32 5.13 -4.50 5.11
C ILE A 32 5.82 -3.46 4.20
N GLU A 33 5.16 -3.03 3.12
CA GLU A 33 5.67 -2.00 2.22
C GLU A 33 5.81 -0.63 2.91
N ASP A 34 4.91 -0.30 3.85
CA ASP A 34 4.94 0.96 4.60
C ASP A 34 6.16 1.03 5.55
N LEU A 35 6.60 -0.12 6.05
CA LEU A 35 7.77 -0.25 6.93
C LEU A 35 9.07 0.08 6.18
N ILE A 36 9.15 -0.25 4.89
CA ILE A 36 10.32 0.02 4.04
C ILE A 36 10.45 1.54 3.83
N PHE A 37 9.34 2.24 3.57
CA PHE A 37 9.36 3.70 3.42
C PHE A 37 9.77 4.41 4.71
N GLN A 38 9.33 3.91 5.87
CA GLN A 38 9.74 4.46 7.17
C GLN A 38 11.23 4.23 7.44
N LEU A 39 11.77 3.06 7.10
CA LEU A 39 13.19 2.74 7.24
C LEU A 39 14.06 3.56 6.26
N LEU A 40 13.53 3.87 5.07
CA LEU A 40 14.18 4.72 4.07
C LEU A 40 14.20 6.20 4.49
N LEU A 41 13.13 6.69 5.14
CA LEU A 41 13.04 8.07 5.61
C LEU A 41 13.79 8.32 6.92
N LEU A 42 14.01 7.30 7.74
CA LEU A 42 14.72 7.41 9.02
C LEU A 42 16.08 8.16 8.90
N PRO A 43 17.02 7.79 8.01
CA PRO A 43 18.29 8.51 7.86
C PRO A 43 18.12 9.97 7.42
N VAL A 44 17.08 10.26 6.62
CA VAL A 44 16.75 11.64 6.19
C VAL A 44 16.28 12.47 7.39
N THR A 45 15.38 11.91 8.21
CA THR A 45 14.90 12.59 9.42
C THR A 45 16.02 12.83 10.43
N LEU A 46 16.89 11.83 10.65
CA LEU A 46 18.08 11.93 11.50
C LEU A 46 19.03 13.03 11.03
N PHE A 47 19.26 13.15 9.71
CA PHE A 47 20.09 14.21 9.14
C PHE A 47 19.54 15.61 9.43
N PHE A 48 18.24 15.83 9.21
CA PHE A 48 17.61 17.13 9.49
C PHE A 48 17.60 17.48 10.98
N VAL A 49 17.36 16.50 11.85
CA VAL A 49 17.45 16.67 13.31
C VAL A 49 18.88 17.02 13.72
N PHE A 50 19.87 16.31 13.19
CA PHE A 50 21.29 16.59 13.44
C PHE A 50 21.68 18.01 12.98
N GLU A 51 21.23 18.45 11.81
CA GLU A 51 21.47 19.82 11.33
C GLU A 51 20.83 20.86 12.26
N THR A 52 19.60 20.65 12.72
CA THR A 52 18.99 21.57 13.69
C THR A 52 19.75 21.61 15.02
N ILE A 53 20.12 20.46 15.57
CA ILE A 53 20.91 20.40 16.82
C ILE A 53 22.26 21.09 16.62
N SER A 54 22.91 20.87 15.47
CA SER A 54 24.19 21.49 15.14
C SER A 54 24.08 23.01 15.06
N VAL A 55 23.05 23.55 14.42
CA VAL A 55 22.80 25.00 14.32
C VAL A 55 22.52 25.64 15.69
N PHE A 56 21.85 24.93 16.60
CA PHE A 56 21.46 25.45 17.91
C PHE A 56 22.55 25.30 18.98
N PHE A 57 23.32 24.20 18.98
CA PHE A 57 24.30 23.90 20.02
C PHE A 57 25.75 24.17 19.60
N VAL A 58 26.07 23.97 18.32
CA VAL A 58 27.43 24.12 17.81
C VAL A 58 27.49 25.43 17.05
N ASN A 59 27.83 26.51 17.76
CA ASN A 59 28.10 27.83 17.19
C ASN A 59 29.44 27.84 16.41
N LYS A 60 29.62 26.88 15.50
CA LYS A 60 30.66 26.88 14.48
C LYS A 60 29.94 26.84 13.15
N LYS A 61 30.28 27.83 12.30
CA LYS A 61 29.72 28.13 10.98
C LYS A 61 28.93 26.98 10.34
N PRO A 62 27.69 27.24 9.89
CA PRO A 62 26.83 26.20 9.35
C PRO A 62 27.49 25.54 8.14
N LEU A 63 27.48 24.20 8.10
CA LEU A 63 27.98 23.37 7.00
C LEU A 63 27.27 23.67 5.67
N SER A 64 26.17 24.42 5.72
CA SER A 64 25.54 25.04 4.56
C SER A 64 26.44 26.05 3.82
N GLU A 65 27.41 26.69 4.47
CA GLU A 65 28.36 27.56 3.74
C GLU A 65 29.24 26.76 2.76
N SER A 66 29.59 25.50 3.07
CA SER A 66 30.38 24.67 2.14
C SER A 66 29.55 24.01 1.03
N LEU A 67 28.25 23.80 1.27
CA LEU A 67 27.35 23.21 0.26
C LEU A 67 26.72 24.24 -0.69
N PHE A 68 26.61 25.51 -0.27
CA PHE A 68 25.92 26.56 -1.04
C PHE A 68 26.84 27.65 -1.60
N GLN A 69 28.16 27.60 -1.37
CA GLN A 69 29.08 28.56 -1.98
C GLN A 69 29.52 28.13 -3.38
N GLY A 70 28.86 28.73 -4.38
CA GLY A 70 29.29 28.77 -5.77
C GLY A 70 28.64 27.73 -6.69
N LYS A 71 28.90 27.87 -8.00
CA LYS A 71 28.34 27.01 -9.08
C LYS A 71 28.42 25.50 -8.80
N LYS A 72 29.34 25.05 -7.94
CA LYS A 72 29.50 23.65 -7.53
C LYS A 72 28.31 23.10 -6.71
N GLY A 73 27.70 23.92 -5.85
CA GLY A 73 26.51 23.53 -5.08
C GLY A 73 25.29 23.29 -5.98
N LEU A 74 25.14 24.12 -7.04
CA LEU A 74 24.08 23.92 -8.02
C LEU A 74 24.23 22.59 -8.76
N PHE A 75 25.47 22.16 -9.05
CA PHE A 75 25.74 20.87 -9.67
C PHE A 75 25.43 19.68 -8.76
N THR A 76 25.73 19.76 -7.47
CA THR A 76 25.42 18.67 -6.54
C THR A 76 23.91 18.53 -6.33
N PHE A 77 23.18 19.63 -6.20
CA PHE A 77 21.71 19.60 -6.14
C PHE A 77 21.09 19.11 -7.46
N ALA A 78 21.64 19.50 -8.62
CA ALA A 78 21.19 18.99 -9.91
C ALA A 78 21.44 17.49 -10.06
N LEU A 79 22.58 16.98 -9.60
CA LEU A 79 22.89 15.54 -9.62
C LEU A 79 21.95 14.75 -8.71
N ILE A 80 21.69 15.25 -7.49
CA ILE A 80 20.74 14.64 -6.56
C ILE A 80 19.32 14.68 -7.14
N ALA A 81 18.91 15.80 -7.75
CA ALA A 81 17.61 15.91 -8.42
C ALA A 81 17.48 14.95 -9.62
N LEU A 82 18.56 14.71 -10.37
CA LEU A 82 18.59 13.73 -11.46
C LEU A 82 18.52 12.28 -10.94
N ILE A 83 19.18 11.99 -9.82
CA ILE A 83 19.10 10.67 -9.16
C ILE A 83 17.67 10.44 -8.63
N ILE A 84 17.08 11.43 -7.98
CA ILE A 84 15.70 11.39 -7.49
C ILE A 84 14.73 11.24 -8.68
N ALA A 85 14.92 11.98 -9.77
CA ALA A 85 14.09 11.86 -10.97
C ALA A 85 14.23 10.49 -11.65
N SER A 86 15.44 9.90 -11.64
CA SER A 86 15.69 8.56 -12.16
C SER A 86 14.97 7.49 -11.32
N ILE A 87 15.04 7.61 -9.99
CA ILE A 87 14.30 6.73 -9.06
C ILE A 87 12.78 6.95 -9.20
N PHE A 88 12.32 8.19 -9.35
CA PHE A 88 10.90 8.52 -9.56
C PHE A 88 10.37 7.92 -10.86
N LYS A 89 11.18 7.88 -11.92
CA LYS A 89 10.81 7.24 -13.19
C LYS A 89 10.63 5.73 -13.04
N ILE A 90 11.47 5.07 -12.25
CA ILE A 90 11.34 3.63 -11.94
C ILE A 90 10.05 3.36 -11.14
N ILE A 91 9.76 4.18 -10.12
CA ILE A 91 8.55 4.04 -9.29
C ILE A 91 7.28 4.37 -10.10
N SER A 92 7.32 5.37 -10.99
CA SER A 92 6.19 5.73 -11.87
C SER A 92 5.94 4.70 -12.98
N PHE A 93 6.90 3.82 -13.27
CA PHE A 93 6.74 2.70 -14.21
C PHE A 93 5.94 1.52 -13.64
N ASN A 94 5.64 1.53 -12.34
CA ASN A 94 4.66 0.62 -11.75
C ASN A 94 3.29 1.29 -11.64
N LYS A 95 2.88 2.06 -12.67
CA LYS A 95 1.50 2.52 -12.79
C LYS A 95 0.63 1.27 -12.95
N PRO A 96 -0.27 0.95 -11.98
CA PRO A 96 -1.31 -0.04 -12.23
C PRO A 96 -2.00 0.40 -13.51
N LYS A 97 -2.09 -0.49 -14.48
CA LYS A 97 -2.76 -0.24 -15.76
C LYS A 97 -4.12 0.38 -15.41
N GLU A 98 -4.27 1.66 -15.72
CA GLU A 98 -5.53 2.38 -15.63
C GLU A 98 -6.51 1.53 -16.44
N ILE A 99 -7.45 0.91 -15.73
CA ILE A 99 -8.59 0.23 -16.33
C ILE A 99 -9.32 1.36 -17.06
N LYS A 100 -9.08 1.47 -18.37
CA LYS A 100 -10.04 2.13 -19.25
C LYS A 100 -11.30 1.32 -19.04
N GLU A 101 -12.27 1.89 -18.34
CA GLU A 101 -13.65 1.45 -18.43
C GLU A 101 -14.03 1.57 -19.92
N GLU A 102 -13.83 0.49 -20.66
CA GLU A 102 -14.54 0.26 -21.90
C GLU A 102 -16.03 0.22 -21.53
N PRO A 103 -16.90 0.78 -22.38
CA PRO A 103 -18.27 1.07 -22.03
C PRO A 103 -18.95 -0.24 -21.65
N SER A 104 -19.31 -0.34 -20.38
CA SER A 104 -20.29 -1.31 -19.90
C SER A 104 -21.48 -1.25 -20.85
N PRO A 105 -21.91 -2.37 -21.45
CA PRO A 105 -23.22 -2.39 -22.08
C PRO A 105 -24.25 -2.17 -20.98
N SER A 106 -24.78 -0.95 -20.90
CA SER A 106 -26.04 -0.64 -20.24
C SER A 106 -27.20 -1.32 -21.03
N PRO A 107 -28.42 -1.42 -20.49
CA PRO A 107 -28.85 -2.52 -19.63
C PRO A 107 -30.18 -3.15 -20.10
N LEU A 108 -30.31 -4.47 -20.11
CA LEU A 108 -31.63 -5.13 -20.16
C LEU A 108 -32.06 -5.58 -18.76
N VAL A 109 -32.51 -4.56 -18.03
CA VAL A 109 -33.61 -4.47 -17.06
C VAL A 109 -34.55 -5.70 -16.90
N ILE A 110 -34.68 -6.10 -15.62
CA ILE A 110 -35.82 -6.69 -14.88
C ILE A 110 -36.15 -8.18 -15.08
N HIS A 111 -35.83 -8.98 -14.05
CA HIS A 111 -36.84 -9.30 -13.03
C HIS A 111 -36.36 -8.79 -11.67
N LYS A 112 -37.21 -7.95 -11.08
CA LYS A 112 -37.09 -7.32 -9.77
C LYS A 112 -37.82 -8.26 -8.82
N GLU A 113 -37.10 -8.87 -7.88
CA GLU A 113 -37.70 -9.31 -6.64
C GLU A 113 -36.87 -8.74 -5.50
N THR A 114 -37.45 -7.72 -4.88
CA THR A 114 -37.10 -7.28 -3.53
C THR A 114 -37.64 -8.33 -2.58
N GLN A 115 -36.78 -9.00 -1.82
CA GLN A 115 -37.21 -9.56 -0.55
C GLN A 115 -36.05 -9.64 0.46
N ALA A 116 -36.20 -8.80 1.49
CA ALA A 116 -35.66 -8.84 2.84
C ALA A 116 -34.15 -9.02 3.04
N THR A 117 -33.55 -8.05 3.75
CA THR A 117 -32.50 -8.32 4.73
C THR A 117 -32.88 -9.56 5.57
N PRO A 118 -32.12 -10.65 5.54
CA PRO A 118 -31.99 -11.45 6.73
C PRO A 118 -30.99 -10.72 7.64
N GLU A 119 -31.41 -10.45 8.86
CA GLU A 119 -30.51 -10.35 10.01
C GLU A 119 -29.46 -11.48 9.97
N PRO A 120 -28.25 -11.25 10.54
CA PRO A 120 -27.05 -12.04 10.27
C PRO A 120 -27.26 -13.51 10.63
N THR A 121 -27.67 -14.29 9.64
CA THR A 121 -27.86 -15.73 9.76
C THR A 121 -26.62 -16.37 9.18
N LYS A 122 -25.76 -16.85 10.09
CA LYS A 122 -24.62 -17.75 9.90
C LYS A 122 -24.34 -18.11 8.44
N TRP A 123 -23.30 -17.50 7.86
CA TRP A 123 -22.87 -17.84 6.50
C TRP A 123 -22.62 -19.35 6.37
N PRO A 124 -23.04 -19.97 5.26
CA PRO A 124 -22.75 -21.38 5.04
C PRO A 124 -21.24 -21.59 5.01
N SER A 125 -20.77 -22.57 5.77
CA SER A 125 -19.37 -22.96 5.76
C SER A 125 -19.07 -23.82 4.54
N ILE A 126 -17.84 -23.72 4.06
CA ILE A 126 -17.32 -24.55 3.00
C ILE A 126 -16.03 -25.22 3.46
N THR A 127 -15.70 -26.36 2.89
CA THR A 127 -14.42 -27.04 3.12
C THR A 127 -13.66 -27.16 1.81
N ILE A 128 -12.37 -26.85 1.81
CA ILE A 128 -11.50 -27.04 0.65
C ILE A 128 -11.24 -28.53 0.45
N LYS A 129 -11.49 -29.05 -0.75
CA LYS A 129 -11.32 -30.46 -1.09
C LYS A 129 -10.45 -30.62 -2.33
N THR A 130 -9.39 -31.39 -2.20
CA THR A 130 -8.48 -31.76 -3.28
C THR A 130 -8.29 -33.28 -3.32
N ASN A 131 -7.82 -33.82 -4.44
CA ASN A 131 -7.54 -35.26 -4.56
C ASN A 131 -6.29 -35.68 -3.78
N ASN A 132 -5.32 -34.78 -3.65
CA ASN A 132 -4.11 -34.96 -2.84
C ASN A 132 -4.10 -33.89 -1.72
N PRO A 133 -3.99 -34.26 -0.43
CA PRO A 133 -3.97 -33.32 0.68
C PRO A 133 -2.81 -32.30 0.63
N GLU A 134 -1.70 -32.61 -0.03
CA GLU A 134 -0.58 -31.68 -0.21
C GLU A 134 -0.82 -30.61 -1.29
N THR A 135 -1.92 -30.75 -2.05
CA THR A 135 -2.25 -29.78 -3.11
C THR A 135 -2.72 -28.47 -2.51
N ILE A 136 -2.08 -27.38 -2.93
CA ILE A 136 -2.43 -26.02 -2.56
C ILE A 136 -3.47 -25.48 -3.55
N VAL A 137 -4.52 -24.88 -3.03
CA VAL A 137 -5.56 -24.22 -3.82
C VAL A 137 -5.34 -22.70 -3.77
N ASN A 138 -5.37 -22.05 -4.92
CA ASN A 138 -5.11 -20.63 -5.02
C ASN A 138 -6.36 -19.82 -4.67
N LEU A 139 -6.21 -18.87 -3.75
CA LEU A 139 -7.19 -17.82 -3.48
C LEU A 139 -6.90 -16.63 -4.40
N ARG A 140 -7.89 -16.21 -5.19
CA ARG A 140 -7.73 -15.16 -6.19
C ARG A 140 -8.46 -13.88 -5.82
N LYS A 141 -7.97 -12.75 -6.30
CA LYS A 141 -8.59 -11.43 -6.08
C LYS A 141 -9.93 -11.28 -6.79
N GLU A 142 -10.06 -11.86 -7.97
CA GLU A 142 -11.26 -11.83 -8.82
C GLU A 142 -11.64 -13.25 -9.29
N PRO A 143 -12.90 -13.48 -9.70
CA PRO A 143 -13.41 -14.78 -10.16
C PRO A 143 -12.95 -15.09 -11.59
N THR A 144 -11.64 -15.08 -11.82
CA THR A 144 -11.00 -15.36 -13.11
C THR A 144 -9.71 -16.15 -12.89
N THR A 145 -9.32 -16.97 -13.88
CA THR A 145 -8.09 -17.77 -13.81
C THR A 145 -6.81 -16.95 -14.00
N THR A 146 -6.93 -15.73 -14.54
CA THR A 146 -5.83 -14.79 -14.79
C THR A 146 -5.65 -13.76 -13.68
N SER A 147 -6.58 -13.67 -12.74
CA SER A 147 -6.49 -12.82 -11.56
C SER A 147 -5.25 -13.12 -10.73
N GLU A 148 -4.72 -12.09 -10.07
CA GLU A 148 -3.71 -12.20 -9.02
C GLU A 148 -4.13 -13.22 -7.94
N ILE A 149 -3.15 -14.02 -7.50
CA ILE A 149 -3.27 -14.95 -6.38
C ILE A 149 -2.90 -14.18 -5.11
N ILE A 150 -3.85 -14.05 -4.20
CA ILE A 150 -3.73 -13.29 -2.95
C ILE A 150 -3.52 -14.18 -1.73
N GLY A 151 -3.58 -15.49 -1.91
CA GLY A 151 -3.40 -16.45 -0.83
C GLY A 151 -3.46 -17.90 -1.32
N ASN A 152 -3.17 -18.80 -0.39
CA ASN A 152 -3.09 -20.24 -0.61
C ASN A 152 -3.93 -20.93 0.46
N LEU A 153 -4.76 -21.87 0.03
CA LEU A 153 -5.66 -22.65 0.89
C LEU A 153 -5.22 -24.11 0.85
N LYS A 154 -5.31 -24.78 1.99
CA LYS A 154 -4.99 -26.20 2.14
C LYS A 154 -6.25 -27.05 2.16
N SER A 155 -6.11 -28.29 1.73
CA SER A 155 -7.18 -29.28 1.81
C SER A 155 -7.64 -29.48 3.26
N GLY A 156 -8.96 -29.52 3.48
CA GLY A 156 -9.56 -29.68 4.80
C GLY A 156 -9.81 -28.38 5.57
N GLU A 157 -9.29 -27.24 5.10
CA GLU A 157 -9.58 -25.94 5.74
C GLU A 157 -11.03 -25.51 5.49
N GLU A 158 -11.64 -24.89 6.51
CA GLU A 158 -13.01 -24.41 6.46
C GLU A 158 -13.09 -22.89 6.44
N TYR A 159 -13.98 -22.36 5.59
CA TYR A 159 -14.19 -20.92 5.42
C TYR A 159 -15.66 -20.57 5.29
N LEU A 160 -15.98 -19.31 5.51
CA LEU A 160 -17.34 -18.79 5.35
C LEU A 160 -17.56 -18.36 3.91
N LEU A 161 -18.63 -18.84 3.28
CA LEU A 161 -19.05 -18.42 1.95
C LEU A 161 -19.77 -17.08 2.03
N ILE A 162 -19.21 -16.06 1.38
CA ILE A 162 -19.79 -14.71 1.32
C ILE A 162 -20.68 -14.57 0.09
N SER A 163 -20.24 -15.09 -1.06
CA SER A 163 -20.92 -14.90 -2.34
C SER A 163 -20.56 -15.96 -3.36
N GLN A 164 -21.34 -16.05 -4.44
CA GLN A 164 -21.08 -16.90 -5.60
C GLN A 164 -21.23 -16.09 -6.88
N LYS A 165 -20.31 -16.28 -7.82
CA LYS A 165 -20.39 -15.71 -9.17
C LYS A 165 -19.96 -16.75 -10.20
N GLY A 166 -20.94 -17.30 -10.92
CA GLY A 166 -20.69 -18.40 -11.85
C GLY A 166 -20.07 -19.60 -11.14
N ASP A 167 -18.88 -20.00 -11.60
CA ASP A 167 -18.12 -21.14 -11.06
C ASP A 167 -17.15 -20.78 -9.93
N TRP A 168 -17.28 -19.58 -9.38
CA TRP A 168 -16.43 -19.08 -8.31
C TRP A 168 -17.21 -18.81 -7.04
N PHE A 169 -16.60 -19.17 -5.92
CA PHE A 169 -17.07 -18.87 -4.58
C PHE A 169 -16.18 -17.84 -3.93
N GLN A 170 -16.78 -16.79 -3.38
CA GLN A 170 -16.09 -15.80 -2.57
C GLN A 170 -16.13 -16.23 -1.11
N ILE A 171 -14.96 -16.30 -0.49
CA ILE A 171 -14.78 -16.85 0.85
C ILE A 171 -14.12 -15.82 1.76
N LYS A 172 -14.49 -15.83 3.04
CA LYS A 172 -13.90 -14.98 4.06
C LYS A 172 -12.70 -15.68 4.70
N ILE A 173 -11.53 -15.06 4.64
CA ILE A 173 -10.32 -15.54 5.32
C ILE A 173 -10.24 -14.91 6.71
N ASP A 174 -10.40 -13.59 6.77
CA ASP A 174 -10.45 -12.79 8.00
C ASP A 174 -11.41 -11.61 7.82
N ASP A 175 -11.52 -10.72 8.81
CA ASP A 175 -12.43 -9.56 8.75
C ASP A 175 -12.12 -8.55 7.64
N SER A 176 -10.88 -8.53 7.15
CA SER A 176 -10.38 -7.61 6.14
C SER A 176 -10.09 -8.25 4.77
N LEU A 177 -9.94 -9.58 4.73
CA LEU A 177 -9.51 -10.35 3.58
C LEU A 177 -10.58 -11.35 3.13
N SER A 178 -11.00 -11.18 1.89
CA SER A 178 -11.82 -12.15 1.17
C SER A 178 -11.23 -12.40 -0.22
N GLY A 179 -11.54 -13.55 -0.79
CA GLY A 179 -11.07 -13.91 -2.12
C GLY A 179 -11.92 -14.98 -2.77
N TRP A 180 -11.61 -15.26 -4.03
CA TRP A 180 -12.35 -16.16 -4.89
C TRP A 180 -11.60 -17.48 -5.07
N VAL A 181 -12.34 -18.58 -4.91
CA VAL A 181 -11.87 -19.93 -5.15
C VAL A 181 -12.79 -20.62 -6.15
N PHE A 182 -12.23 -21.48 -6.98
CA PHE A 182 -13.00 -22.21 -7.99
C PHE A 182 -13.83 -23.32 -7.33
N LYS A 183 -15.10 -23.45 -7.72
CA LYS A 183 -16.08 -24.34 -7.07
C LYS A 183 -15.62 -25.80 -6.98
N ASP A 184 -14.84 -26.28 -7.95
CA ASP A 184 -14.42 -27.69 -8.03
C ASP A 184 -13.49 -28.09 -6.88
N TYR A 185 -12.83 -27.12 -6.25
CA TYR A 185 -11.99 -27.33 -5.07
C TYR A 185 -12.75 -27.15 -3.75
N VAL A 186 -14.07 -27.00 -3.80
CA VAL A 186 -14.89 -26.63 -2.65
C VAL A 186 -16.01 -27.64 -2.44
N LYS A 187 -16.18 -28.05 -1.18
CA LYS A 187 -17.35 -28.77 -0.71
C LYS A 187 -18.21 -27.83 0.14
N LEU A 188 -19.45 -27.63 -0.27
CA LEU A 188 -20.43 -26.91 0.55
C LEU A 188 -20.84 -27.79 1.74
N ASN A 189 -20.72 -27.27 2.95
CA ASN A 189 -21.25 -27.93 4.14
C ASN A 189 -22.73 -27.58 4.26
N LYS A 190 -23.58 -28.61 4.22
CA LYS A 190 -25.03 -28.49 4.37
C LYS A 190 -25.44 -28.54 5.83
#